data_AF-A0A1M6C910-F1
#
_entry.id   AF-A0A1M6C910-F1
#
_cell.length_a   1.000
_cell.length_b   1.000
_cell.length_c   1.000
_cell.angle_alpha   90.00
_cell.angle_beta   90.00
_cell.angle_gamma   90.00
#
_symmetry.space_group_name_H-M   'P 1'
#
loop_
_entity.id
_entity.type
_entity.pdbx_description
1 polymer ?
#
loop_
_entity_poly.entity_id
_entity_poly.type
_entity_poly.pdbx_seq_one_letter_code
_entity_poly.pdbx_strand_id
1 'polypeptide(L)'
;MSASAARAVIWPAAGLAIWGGHFGAIYAIHALACERGMEGGTLLGMPWVVAMVAGATILALLGLALIFVLARPGGEITEGGEAEPRFTLWFGAAACVVAGFAILFQAAPAMVLPACW
;
A
#
# COMPACT_ATOMS: atom_id res chain seq x y z
N MET A 1 -22.59 0.62 -15.02
CA MET A 1 -22.44 0.12 -13.63
C MET A 1 -23.00 1.16 -12.68
N SER A 2 -23.90 0.78 -11.77
CA SER A 2 -24.32 1.66 -10.66
C SER A 2 -23.07 2.10 -9.88
N ALA A 3 -23.02 3.38 -9.46
CA ALA A 3 -21.94 3.91 -8.65
C ALA A 3 -21.72 3.13 -7.33
N SER A 4 -22.73 2.39 -6.84
CA SER A 4 -22.59 1.55 -5.63
C SER A 4 -21.79 0.27 -5.88
N ALA A 5 -21.98 -0.40 -7.02
CA ALA A 5 -21.27 -1.64 -7.34
C ALA A 5 -19.78 -1.42 -7.61
N ALA A 6 -19.42 -0.31 -8.27
CA ALA A 6 -18.02 0.08 -8.45
C ALA A 6 -17.34 0.33 -7.11
N ARG A 7 -18.03 1.02 -6.19
CA ARG A 7 -17.53 1.31 -4.84
C ARG A 7 -17.37 0.03 -4.02
N ALA A 8 -18.25 -0.95 -4.20
CA ALA A 8 -18.18 -2.23 -3.51
C ALA A 8 -16.96 -3.09 -3.91
N VAL A 9 -16.45 -2.94 -5.14
CA VAL A 9 -15.27 -3.67 -5.63
C VAL A 9 -13.97 -2.90 -5.40
N ILE A 10 -13.99 -1.59 -5.64
CA ILE A 10 -12.79 -0.74 -5.56
C ILE A 10 -12.28 -0.67 -4.12
N TRP A 11 -13.17 -0.60 -3.14
CA TRP A 11 -12.82 -0.44 -1.75
C TRP A 11 -12.04 -1.61 -1.13
N PRO A 12 -12.49 -2.87 -1.28
CA PRO A 12 -11.74 -4.01 -0.77
C PRO A 12 -10.43 -4.25 -1.54
N ALA A 13 -10.36 -3.86 -2.81
CA ALA A 13 -9.16 -4.00 -3.63
C ALA A 13 -8.11 -2.90 -3.40
N ALA A 14 -8.50 -1.72 -2.88
CA ALA A 14 -7.62 -0.56 -2.77
C ALA A 14 -6.37 -0.83 -1.93
N GLY A 15 -6.52 -1.49 -0.77
CA GLY A 15 -5.37 -1.83 0.08
C GLY A 15 -4.38 -2.75 -0.63
N LEU A 16 -4.88 -3.77 -1.33
CA LEU A 16 -4.06 -4.70 -2.11
C LEU A 16 -3.39 -4.01 -3.30
N ALA A 17 -4.07 -3.09 -3.97
CA ALA A 17 -3.51 -2.31 -5.07
C ALA A 17 -2.38 -1.39 -4.60
N ILE A 18 -2.53 -0.75 -3.43
CA ILE A 18 -1.46 0.06 -2.82
C ILE A 18 -0.25 -0.82 -2.50
N TRP A 19 -0.46 -1.99 -1.90
CA TRP A 19 0.61 -2.95 -1.66
C TRP A 19 1.28 -3.40 -2.97
N GLY A 20 0.51 -3.79 -3.99
CA GLY A 20 1.06 -4.20 -5.29
C GLY A 20 1.87 -3.10 -5.98
N GLY A 21 1.40 -1.85 -5.90
CA GLY A 21 2.14 -0.69 -6.40
C GLY A 21 3.43 -0.42 -5.65
N HIS A 22 3.39 -0.51 -4.31
CA HIS A 22 4.59 -0.40 -3.46
C HIS A 22 5.60 -1.53 -3.77
N PHE A 23 5.13 -2.77 -3.90
CA PHE A 23 5.97 -3.91 -4.26
C PHE A 23 6.68 -3.68 -5.59
N GLY A 24 5.93 -3.27 -6.62
CA GLY A 24 6.48 -2.96 -7.94
C GLY A 24 7.46 -1.80 -7.91
N ALA A 25 7.20 -0.76 -7.11
CA ALA A 25 8.10 0.36 -6.95
C ALA A 25 9.45 -0.04 -6.32
N ILE A 26 9.44 -0.84 -5.24
CA ILE A 26 10.68 -1.37 -4.64
C ILE A 26 11.48 -2.14 -5.67
N TYR A 27 10.82 -3.02 -6.43
CA TYR A 27 11.47 -3.83 -7.44
C TYR A 27 12.10 -2.98 -8.55
N ALA A 28 11.36 -1.97 -9.05
CA ALA A 28 11.87 -1.05 -10.05
C ALA A 28 13.07 -0.23 -9.56
N ILE A 29 13.05 0.22 -8.30
CA ILE A 29 14.18 0.95 -7.69
C ILE A 29 15.43 0.08 -7.66
N HIS A 30 15.32 -1.18 -7.21
CA HIS A 30 16.45 -2.10 -7.16
C HIS A 30 16.96 -2.46 -8.55
N ALA A 31 16.06 -2.76 -9.48
CA ALA A 31 16.42 -3.04 -10.88
C ALA A 31 17.18 -1.87 -11.49
N LEU A 32 16.69 -0.64 -11.32
CA LEU A 32 17.38 0.57 -11.80
C LEU A 32 18.74 0.76 -11.13
N ALA A 33 18.85 0.51 -9.82
CA ALA A 33 20.13 0.62 -9.12
C ALA A 33 21.18 -0.33 -9.71
N CYS A 34 20.82 -1.60 -9.90
CA CYS A 34 21.78 -2.62 -10.31
C CYS A 34 22.06 -2.59 -11.81
N GLU A 35 21.05 -2.36 -12.66
CA GLU A 35 21.26 -2.31 -14.12
C GLU A 35 22.00 -1.04 -14.57
N ARG A 36 21.90 0.05 -13.80
CA ARG A 36 22.55 1.33 -14.14
C ARG A 36 23.87 1.56 -13.39
N GLY A 37 24.31 0.63 -12.54
CA GLY A 37 25.52 0.78 -11.74
C GLY A 37 25.44 1.98 -10.79
N MET A 38 24.24 2.25 -10.27
CA MET A 38 23.94 3.42 -9.43
C MET A 38 23.96 3.08 -7.94
N GLU A 39 24.33 1.88 -7.52
CA GLU A 39 24.22 1.41 -6.14
C GLU A 39 24.98 2.27 -5.11
N GLY A 40 26.07 2.93 -5.53
CA GLY A 40 26.89 3.79 -4.67
C GLY A 40 26.37 5.23 -4.48
N GLY A 41 25.25 5.59 -5.12
CA GLY A 41 24.70 6.95 -5.03
C GLY A 41 24.16 7.29 -3.64
N THR A 42 24.17 8.58 -3.30
CA THR A 42 23.55 9.08 -2.06
C THR A 42 22.44 10.09 -2.38
N LEU A 43 21.41 10.11 -1.54
CA LEU A 43 20.30 11.05 -1.56
C LEU A 43 20.01 11.49 -0.13
N LEU A 44 20.01 12.81 0.13
CA LEU A 44 19.84 13.38 1.48
C LEU A 44 20.82 12.83 2.52
N GLY A 45 22.06 12.50 2.10
CA GLY A 45 23.10 11.95 2.98
C GLY A 45 22.94 10.46 3.32
N MET A 46 21.97 9.77 2.73
CA MET A 46 21.73 8.33 2.89
C MET A 46 21.92 7.60 1.55
N PRO A 47 22.12 6.27 1.53
CA PRO A 47 22.07 5.50 0.30
C PRO A 47 20.74 5.76 -0.43
N TRP A 48 20.81 6.12 -1.71
CA TRP A 48 19.63 6.63 -2.41
C TRP A 48 18.51 5.58 -2.52
N VAL A 49 18.87 4.29 -2.65
CA VAL A 49 17.91 3.17 -2.65
C VAL A 49 17.12 3.15 -1.35
N VAL A 50 17.80 3.26 -0.20
CA VAL A 50 17.16 3.30 1.13
C VAL A 50 16.23 4.51 1.23
N ALA A 51 16.68 5.69 0.80
CA ALA A 51 15.86 6.91 0.83
C ALA A 51 14.59 6.77 -0.04
N MET A 52 14.69 6.17 -1.22
CA MET A 52 13.55 5.95 -2.11
C MET A 52 12.59 4.87 -1.59
N VAL A 53 13.10 3.75 -1.07
CA VAL A 53 12.29 2.70 -0.45
C VAL A 53 11.55 3.26 0.77
N ALA A 54 12.23 4.03 1.62
CA ALA A 54 11.61 4.70 2.76
C ALA A 54 10.49 5.66 2.33
N GLY A 55 10.77 6.50 1.31
CA GLY A 55 9.79 7.42 0.74
C GLY A 55 8.56 6.70 0.19
N ALA A 56 8.76 5.67 -0.64
CA ALA A 56 7.68 4.85 -1.19
C ALA A 56 6.85 4.16 -0.09
N THR A 57 7.52 3.68 0.96
CA THR A 57 6.88 3.04 2.12
C THR A 57 6.01 4.03 2.88
N ILE A 58 6.52 5.23 3.18
CA ILE A 58 5.74 6.29 3.85
C ILE A 58 4.51 6.65 3.01
N LEU A 59 4.66 6.87 1.70
CA LEU A 59 3.55 7.19 0.81
C LEU A 59 2.49 6.08 0.78
N ALA A 60 2.90 4.82 0.73
CA ALA A 60 1.99 3.68 0.73
C ALA A 60 1.23 3.57 2.06
N LEU A 61 1.91 3.73 3.20
CA LEU A 61 1.28 3.72 4.52
C LEU A 61 0.30 4.89 4.71
N LEU A 62 0.64 6.09 4.25
CA LEU A 62 -0.28 7.23 4.24
C LEU A 62 -1.50 6.97 3.36
N GLY A 63 -1.31 6.35 2.19
CA GLY A 63 -2.40 5.90 1.32
C GLY A 63 -3.34 4.91 2.03
N LEU A 64 -2.78 3.90 2.69
CA LEU A 64 -3.57 2.93 3.46
C LEU A 64 -4.31 3.59 4.63
N ALA A 65 -3.66 4.49 5.36
CA ALA A 65 -4.28 5.22 6.45
C ALA A 65 -5.47 6.07 5.96
N LEU A 66 -5.30 6.75 4.81
CA LEU A 66 -6.37 7.51 4.18
C LEU A 66 -7.55 6.60 3.79
N ILE A 67 -7.30 5.48 3.11
CA ILE A 67 -8.35 4.52 2.74
C ILE A 67 -9.05 3.97 3.98
N PHE A 68 -8.30 3.60 5.02
CA PHE A 68 -8.84 3.09 6.27
C PHE A 68 -9.75 4.11 6.98
N VAL A 69 -9.34 5.39 7.04
CA VAL A 69 -10.17 6.45 7.63
C VAL A 69 -11.44 6.70 6.81
N LEU A 70 -11.32 6.70 5.48
CA LEU A 70 -12.46 6.87 4.57
C LEU A 70 -13.42 5.66 4.58
N ALA A 71 -12.96 4.49 5.04
CA ALA A 71 -13.76 3.28 5.17
C ALA A 71 -14.60 3.23 6.46
N ARG A 72 -14.59 4.28 7.28
CA ARG A 72 -15.37 4.32 8.52
C ARG A 72 -16.88 4.30 8.20
N PRO A 73 -17.66 3.41 8.84
CA PRO A 73 -19.10 3.36 8.64
C PRO A 73 -19.74 4.67 9.13
N GLY A 74 -20.45 5.35 8.24
CA GLY A 74 -21.32 6.48 8.55
C GLY A 74 -22.72 6.21 7.97
N GLY A 75 -23.76 6.31 8.81
CA GLY A 75 -25.16 6.09 8.42
C GLY A 75 -25.99 5.38 9.49
N GLU A 76 -27.28 5.71 9.58
CA GLU A 76 -28.24 5.01 10.45
C GLU A 76 -28.48 3.57 9.98
N ILE A 77 -28.58 2.64 10.94
CA ILE A 77 -28.91 1.24 10.68
C ILE A 77 -30.41 1.16 10.39
N THR A 78 -30.79 1.04 9.13
CA THR A 78 -32.18 0.75 8.76
C THR A 78 -32.39 -0.76 8.71
N GLU A 79 -33.35 -1.26 9.49
CA GLU A 79 -33.81 -2.65 9.42
C GLU A 79 -34.49 -2.88 8.06
N GLY A 80 -33.73 -3.37 7.09
CA GLY A 80 -34.26 -3.57 5.74
C GLY A 80 -33.17 -3.83 4.70
N GLY A 81 -32.46 -4.95 4.80
CA GLY A 81 -32.10 -5.68 3.60
C GLY A 81 -30.74 -5.50 2.94
N GLU A 82 -29.76 -4.79 3.50
CA GLU A 82 -28.39 -4.84 2.94
C GLU A 82 -27.34 -5.19 4.01
N ALA A 83 -27.10 -6.49 4.19
CA ALA A 83 -25.94 -7.00 4.94
C ALA A 83 -24.61 -6.78 4.18
N GLU A 84 -24.70 -6.49 2.88
CA GLU A 84 -23.61 -6.34 1.90
C GLU A 84 -22.64 -5.14 2.13
N PRO A 85 -23.06 -3.94 2.57
CA PRO A 85 -22.18 -2.77 2.71
C PRO A 85 -21.21 -2.92 3.88
N ARG A 86 -21.61 -3.58 4.97
CA ARG A 86 -20.80 -3.71 6.19
C ARG A 86 -19.68 -4.72 6.02
N PHE A 87 -19.95 -5.83 5.31
CA PHE A 87 -18.93 -6.81 4.98
C PHE A 87 -17.83 -6.18 4.13
N THR A 88 -18.20 -5.44 3.08
CA THR A 88 -17.22 -4.80 2.19
C THR A 88 -16.37 -3.74 2.90
N LEU A 89 -16.96 -2.94 3.80
CA LEU A 89 -16.20 -1.97 4.60
C LEU A 89 -15.23 -2.67 5.57
N TRP A 90 -15.68 -3.72 6.26
CA TRP A 90 -14.84 -4.47 7.19
C TRP A 90 -13.73 -5.22 6.47
N PHE A 91 -14.04 -5.87 5.35
CA PHE A 91 -13.07 -6.56 4.52
C PHE A 91 -12.06 -5.59 3.92
N GLY A 92 -12.49 -4.42 3.45
CA GLY A 92 -11.56 -3.38 2.98
C GLY A 92 -10.64 -2.85 4.08
N ALA A 93 -11.17 -2.64 5.28
CA ALA A 93 -10.34 -2.28 6.44
C ALA A 93 -9.32 -3.38 6.79
N ALA A 94 -9.74 -4.64 6.81
CA ALA A 94 -8.86 -5.79 7.03
C ALA A 94 -7.79 -5.91 5.93
N ALA A 95 -8.17 -5.71 4.66
CA ALA A 95 -7.25 -5.70 3.54
C ALA A 95 -6.20 -4.59 3.67
N CYS A 96 -6.58 -3.39 4.15
CA CYS A 96 -5.63 -2.31 4.43
C CYS A 96 -4.64 -2.69 5.54
N VAL A 97 -5.10 -3.35 6.61
CA VAL A 97 -4.21 -3.80 7.70
C VAL A 97 -3.22 -4.85 7.20
N VAL A 98 -3.70 -5.86 6.47
CA VAL A 98 -2.86 -6.90 5.86
C VAL A 98 -1.86 -6.30 4.88
N ALA A 99 -2.30 -5.38 4.02
CA ALA A 99 -1.43 -4.65 3.09
C ALA A 99 -0.36 -3.84 3.84
N GLY A 100 -0.72 -3.18 4.93
CA GLY A 100 0.24 -2.43 5.76
C GLY A 100 1.31 -3.35 6.35
N PHE A 101 0.92 -4.52 6.87
CA PHE A 101 1.87 -5.51 7.34
C PHE A 101 2.78 -6.02 6.22
N ALA A 102 2.23 -6.33 5.05
CA ALA A 102 2.99 -6.79 3.89
C ALA A 102 4.01 -5.73 3.41
N ILE A 103 3.62 -4.45 3.36
CA ILE A 103 4.49 -3.31 3.03
C ILE A 103 5.67 -3.23 4.00
N LEU A 104 5.40 -3.31 5.31
CA LEU A 104 6.46 -3.24 6.34
C LEU A 104 7.39 -4.45 6.26
N PHE A 105 6.83 -5.65 6.10
CA PHE A 105 7.59 -6.89 5.97
C PHE A 105 8.49 -6.88 4.73
N GLN A 106 8.04 -6.30 3.62
CA GLN A 106 8.83 -6.16 2.39
C GLN A 106 9.88 -5.05 2.50
N ALA A 107 9.53 -3.90 3.08
CA ALA A 107 10.44 -2.77 3.19
C ALA A 107 11.63 -3.08 4.13
N ALA A 108 11.40 -3.87 5.19
CA ALA A 108 12.43 -4.20 6.17
C ALA A 108 13.71 -4.81 5.55
N PRO A 109 13.67 -5.92 4.77
CA PRO A 109 14.87 -6.44 4.13
C PRO A 109 15.44 -5.47 3.09
N ALA A 110 14.60 -4.76 2.34
CA ALA A 110 15.04 -3.78 1.33
C ALA A 110 15.83 -2.59 1.90
N MET A 111 15.69 -2.30 3.20
CA MET A 111 16.43 -1.24 3.88
C MET A 111 17.72 -1.74 4.57
N VAL A 112 17.83 -3.04 4.85
CA VAL A 112 18.94 -3.61 5.62
C VAL A 112 19.96 -4.32 4.73
N LEU A 113 19.48 -4.93 3.64
CA LEU A 113 20.31 -5.68 2.71
C LEU A 113 20.87 -4.75 1.62
N PRO A 114 22.09 -5.01 1.11
CA PRO A 114 22.58 -4.39 -0.12
C PRO A 114 21.55 -4.44 -1.25
N ALA A 115 21.51 -3.40 -2.08
CA ALA A 115 20.56 -3.34 -3.19
C ALA A 115 20.88 -4.36 -4.29
N CYS A 116 22.17 -4.63 -4.51
CA CYS A 116 22.67 -5.52 -5.53
C CYS A 116 23.48 -6.63 -4.85
N TRP A 117 23.07 -7.86 -5.08
CA TRP A 117 23.71 -9.09 -4.60
C TRP A 117 24.24 -9.88 -5.78
#